data_AF-X7Z3C6-F1
#
_entry.id   AF-X7Z3C6-F1
#
_cell.length_a   1.000
_cell.length_b   1.000
_cell.length_c   1.000
_cell.angle_alpha   90.00
_cell.angle_beta   90.00
_cell.angle_gamma   90.00
#
_symmetry.space_group_name_H-M   'P 1'
#
loop_
_entity.id
_entity.type
_entity.pdbx_description
1 polymer ?
#
loop_
_entity_poly.entity_id
_entity_poly.type
_entity_poly.pdbx_seq_one_letter_code
_entity_poly.pdbx_strand_id
1 'polypeptide(L)' 'MSGVFHGPRLREMDARHGGSIIEAQIARAVADAPWPADLFDDVAAVTTADFEIVEATDRDIDDSLDLVAIAVRA' A
#
# COMPACT_ATOMS: atom_id res chain seq x y z
N MET A 1 -12.29 5.03 -14.24
CA MET A 1 -12.29 4.38 -12.91
C MET A 1 -10.84 4.22 -12.58
N SER A 2 -10.45 4.68 -11.40
CA SER A 2 -9.06 4.66 -10.96
C SER A 2 -8.81 3.56 -9.95
N GLY A 3 -7.58 3.05 -9.91
CA GLY A 3 -7.08 2.20 -8.83
C GLY A 3 -6.17 2.98 -7.88
N VAL A 4 -6.11 2.56 -6.62
CA VAL A 4 -5.15 3.02 -5.61
C VAL A 4 -3.94 2.09 -5.62
N PHE A 5 -2.74 2.65 -5.72
CA PHE A 5 -1.50 1.88 -5.74
C PHE A 5 -0.51 2.43 -4.72
N HIS A 6 0.39 1.57 -4.21
CA HIS A 6 1.57 2.06 -3.51
C HIS A 6 2.35 3.00 -4.42
N GLY A 7 2.62 4.21 -3.97
CA GLY A 7 3.50 5.18 -4.59
C GLY A 7 4.98 4.86 -4.32
N PRO A 8 5.92 5.66 -4.85
CA PRO A 8 7.34 5.34 -4.85
C PRO A 8 7.92 5.07 -3.46
N ARG A 9 7.61 5.93 -2.48
CA ARG A 9 8.13 5.76 -1.10
C ARG A 9 7.60 4.49 -0.43
N LEU A 10 6.35 4.12 -0.68
CA LEU A 10 5.76 2.91 -0.12
C LEU A 10 6.30 1.65 -0.79
N ARG A 11 6.61 1.70 -2.10
CA ARG A 11 7.32 0.61 -2.79
C ARG A 11 8.75 0.43 -2.25
N GLU A 12 9.43 1.51 -1.87
CA GLU A 12 10.72 1.43 -1.19
C GLU A 12 10.59 0.82 0.23
N MET A 13 9.51 1.13 0.95
CA MET A 13 9.17 0.47 2.22
C MET A 13 8.93 -1.02 2.01
N ASP A 14 8.11 -1.41 1.03
CA ASP A 14 7.88 -2.81 0.69
C ASP A 14 9.18 -3.57 0.44
N ALA A 15 10.09 -2.98 -0.35
CA ALA A 15 11.39 -3.60 -0.65
C ALA A 15 12.22 -3.86 0.61
N ARG A 16 12.16 -3.00 1.63
CA ARG A 16 12.82 -3.24 2.93
C ARG A 16 12.22 -4.40 3.70
N HIS A 17 10.92 -4.65 3.52
CA HIS A 17 10.14 -5.67 4.24
C HIS A 17 9.90 -6.95 3.46
N GLY A 18 10.73 -7.23 2.44
CA GLY A 18 10.66 -8.48 1.67
C GLY A 18 9.68 -8.46 0.50
N GLY A 19 9.29 -7.26 0.04
CA GLY A 19 8.41 -7.05 -1.10
C GLY A 19 6.98 -6.65 -0.72
N SER A 20 6.61 -6.75 0.57
CA SER A 20 5.32 -6.29 1.07
C SER A 20 5.39 -5.97 2.55
N ILE A 21 5.21 -4.69 2.90
CA ILE A 21 5.11 -4.26 4.31
C ILE A 21 3.86 -4.86 4.99
N ILE A 22 2.83 -5.21 4.22
CA ILE A 22 1.61 -5.84 4.74
C ILE A 22 1.88 -7.30 5.11
N GLU A 23 2.57 -8.06 4.25
CA GLU A 23 2.94 -9.45 4.57
C GLU A 23 3.85 -9.50 5.81
N ALA A 24 4.77 -8.54 5.96
CA ALA A 24 5.59 -8.42 7.15
C ALA A 24 4.75 -8.22 8.43
N GLN A 25 3.69 -7.39 8.38
CA GLN A 25 2.75 -7.23 9.51
C GLN A 25 1.98 -8.52 9.81
N ILE A 26 1.45 -9.18 8.78
CA ILE A 26 0.67 -10.42 8.89
C ILE A 26 1.53 -11.53 9.51
N ALA A 27 2.77 -11.70 9.05
CA ALA A 27 3.67 -12.73 9.57
C ALA A 27 3.89 -12.60 11.08
N ARG A 28 3.97 -11.37 11.62
CA ARG A 28 4.10 -11.14 13.06
C ARG A 28 2.81 -11.46 13.82
N ALA A 29 1.67 -11.04 13.28
CA ALA A 29 0.37 -11.34 13.88
C ALA A 29 0.09 -12.86 13.92
N VAL A 30 0.37 -13.58 12.85
CA VAL A 30 0.23 -15.04 12.77
C VAL A 30 1.15 -15.76 13.75
N ALA A 31 2.35 -15.22 13.97
CA ALA A 31 3.31 -15.75 14.94
C ALA A 31 3.03 -15.35 16.40
N ASP A 32 1.96 -14.59 16.66
CA ASP A 32 1.65 -13.98 17.97
C ASP A 32 2.87 -13.24 18.57
N ALA A 33 3.60 -12.52 17.70
CA ALA A 33 4.83 -11.82 18.04
C ALA A 33 4.67 -10.31 17.85
N PRO A 34 5.35 -9.48 18.66
CA PRO A 34 5.35 -8.04 18.46
C PRO A 34 6.02 -7.66 17.13
N TRP A 35 5.68 -6.48 16.62
CA TRP A 35 6.41 -5.89 15.50
C TRP A 35 7.81 -5.49 15.95
N PRO A 36 8.85 -5.79 15.16
CA PRO A 36 10.15 -5.18 15.35
C PRO A 36 10.08 -3.66 15.13
N ALA A 37 11.02 -2.91 15.71
CA ALA A 37 10.96 -1.44 15.74
C ALA A 37 10.96 -0.80 14.35
N ASP A 38 11.74 -1.35 13.41
CA ASP A 38 11.80 -0.89 12.02
C ASP A 38 10.46 -1.03 11.29
N LEU A 39 9.76 -2.16 11.47
CA LEU A 39 8.43 -2.37 10.91
C LEU A 39 7.41 -1.39 11.54
N PHE A 40 7.49 -1.18 12.85
CA PHE A 40 6.61 -0.23 13.53
C PHE A 40 6.82 1.21 13.01
N ASP A 41 8.07 1.65 12.92
CA ASP A 41 8.43 3.00 12.47
C ASP A 41 8.00 3.22 11.01
N ASP A 42 8.20 2.23 10.13
CA ASP A 42 7.79 2.32 8.74
C ASP A 42 6.26 2.38 8.59
N VAL A 43 5.51 1.53 9.32
CA VAL A 43 4.03 1.56 9.31
C VAL A 43 3.52 2.88 9.87
N ALA A 44 4.09 3.38 10.97
CA ALA A 44 3.69 4.65 11.57
C ALA A 44 4.00 5.85 10.66
N ALA A 45 4.98 5.73 9.76
CA ALA A 45 5.35 6.78 8.83
C ALA A 45 4.46 6.84 7.58
N VAL A 46 3.57 5.87 7.33
CA VAL A 46 2.70 5.85 6.15
C VAL A 46 1.70 7.01 6.19
N THR A 47 1.56 7.70 5.06
CA THR A 47 0.65 8.82 4.85
C THR A 47 -0.14 8.64 3.55
N THR A 48 -1.16 9.47 3.35
CA THR A 48 -1.92 9.47 2.09
C THR A 48 -1.09 9.87 0.87
N ALA A 49 0.01 10.61 1.06
CA ALA A 49 0.91 11.01 -0.02
C ALA A 49 1.74 9.84 -0.59
N ASP A 50 1.70 8.69 0.08
CA ASP A 50 2.41 7.48 -0.33
C ASP A 50 1.61 6.59 -1.28
N PHE A 51 0.44 7.07 -1.70
CA PHE A 51 -0.43 6.37 -2.62
C PHE A 51 -0.60 7.18 -3.91
N GLU A 52 -0.70 6.45 -5.02
CA GLU A 52 -1.01 6.99 -6.32
C GLU A 52 -2.41 6.55 -6.72
N ILE A 53 -3.21 7.49 -7.24
CA ILE A 53 -4.49 7.19 -7.88
C ILE A 53 -4.24 7.22 -9.38
N VAL A 54 -4.39 6.08 -10.05
CA VAL A 54 -4.07 5.91 -11.47
C VAL A 54 -5.28 5.38 -12.20
N GLU A 55 -5.61 5.95 -13.35
CA GLU A 55 -6.74 5.47 -14.16
C GLU A 55 -6.46 4.06 -14.72
N ALA A 56 -7.51 3.25 -14.84
CA ALA A 56 -7.43 1.88 -15.35
C ALA A 56 -6.90 1.77 -16.79
N THR A 57 -6.84 2.88 -17.54
CA THR A 57 -6.24 2.93 -18.86
C THR A 57 -4.71 2.95 -18.83
N ASP A 58 -4.11 3.38 -17.72
CA ASP A 58 -2.66 3.57 -17.59
C ASP A 58 -2.00 2.42 -16.81
N ARG A 59 -2.76 1.69 -15.99
CA ARG A 59 -2.30 0.53 -15.22
C ARG A 59 -3.44 -0.46 -15.01
N ASP A 60 -3.10 -1.76 -14.98
CA ASP A 60 -4.06 -2.82 -14.68
C ASP A 60 -4.70 -2.59 -13.31
N ILE A 61 -6.03 -2.61 -13.29
CA ILE A 61 -6.82 -2.32 -12.11
C ILE A 61 -6.85 -3.50 -11.14
N ASP A 62 -6.60 -4.73 -11.64
CA ASP A 62 -6.53 -5.93 -10.81
C ASP A 62 -5.30 -5.91 -9.87
N ASP A 63 -4.28 -5.10 -10.20
CA ASP A 63 -3.09 -4.87 -9.37
C ASP A 63 -3.31 -3.77 -8.30
N SER A 64 -4.48 -3.14 -8.26
CA SER A 64 -4.76 -2.04 -7.33
C SER A 64 -5.18 -2.56 -5.95
N LEU A 65 -4.94 -1.74 -4.93
CA LEU A 65 -5.31 -2.02 -3.55
C LEU A 65 -6.80 -1.76 -3.29
N ASP A 66 -7.35 -0.76 -3.98
CA ASP A 66 -8.75 -0.37 -3.90
C ASP A 66 -9.15 0.44 -5.14
N LEU A 67 -10.46 0.60 -5.35
CA LEU A 67 -11.05 1.26 -6.50
C LEU A 67 -11.64 2.62 -6.13
N VAL A 68 -11.34 3.63 -6.96
CA VAL A 68 -11.90 4.98 -6.85
C VAL A 68 -12.74 5.29 -8.08
N ALA A 69 -14.02 5.58 -7.85
CA ALA A 69 -14.95 6.02 -8.87
C ALA A 69 -15.54 7.39 -8.48
N ILE A 70 -15.41 8.37 -9.38
CA ILE A 70 -15.96 9.72 -9.19
C ILE A 70 -17.20 9.85 -10.06
N ALA A 71 -18.36 9.98 -9.44
CA ALA A 71 -19.59 10.33 -10.14
C ALA A 71 -19.60 11.84 -10.41
N VAL A 72 -19.76 12.24 -11.67
CA VAL A 72 -19.95 13.63 -12.06
C VAL A 72 -21.41 13.89 -12.39
N ARG A 73 -21.89 15.09 -12.08
CA ARG A 73 -23.23 15.53 -12.48
C ARG A 73 -23.18 15.97 -13.94
N ALA A 74 -24.07 15.41 -14.75
CA ALA A 74 -24.31 15.84 -16.14
C ALA A 74 -25.17 17.11 -16.19
#